data_AF-A0A7Z0MFK6-F1
#
_entry.id   AF-A0A7Z0MFK6-F1
#
_cell.length_a   1.000
_cell.length_b   1.000
_cell.length_c   1.000
_cell.angle_alpha   90.00
_cell.angle_beta   90.00
_cell.angle_gamma   90.00
#
_symmetry.space_group_name_H-M   'P 1'
#
loop_
_entity.id
_entity.type
_entity.pdbx_description
1 polymer ?
#
loop_
_entity_poly.entity_id
_entity_poly.type
_entity_poly.pdbx_seq_one_letter_code
_entity_poly.pdbx_strand_id
1 'polypeptide(L)' 'MFIARLLVERGSIHDKSQNWGNYAFVSLPSPGDRIAAHYNDNTHHMTVICVHHRPVRVSADDSQADEPAAEVVAKWTSSD' A
#
# COMPACT_ATOMS: atom_id res chain seq x y z
N MET A 1 -8.48 -11.26 -1.61
CA MET A 1 -7.26 -10.70 -2.24
C MET A 1 -7.52 -9.23 -2.48
N PHE A 2 -6.76 -8.35 -1.84
CA PHE A 2 -6.93 -6.90 -1.91
C PHE A 2 -5.81 -6.32 -2.76
N ILE A 3 -6.15 -5.52 -3.76
CA ILE A 3 -5.16 -4.81 -4.56
C ILE A 3 -5.05 -3.38 -4.01
N ALA A 4 -3.84 -2.96 -3.67
CA ALA A 4 -3.57 -1.62 -3.18
C ALA A 4 -2.28 -1.08 -3.78
N ARG A 5 -2.21 0.24 -3.94
CA ARG A 5 -0.98 0.92 -4.38
C ARG A 5 0.03 0.92 -3.24
N LEU A 6 1.27 0.56 -3.52
CA LEU A 6 2.37 0.60 -2.56
C LEU A 6 3.18 1.88 -2.75
N LEU A 7 3.18 2.73 -1.72
CA LEU A 7 4.00 3.93 -1.61
C LEU A 7 5.13 3.67 -0.61
N VAL A 8 6.37 3.90 -1.02
CA VAL A 8 7.56 3.56 -0.24
C VAL A 8 8.35 4.81 0.14
N GLU A 9 8.49 5.02 1.43
CA GLU A 9 9.36 6.05 2.00
C GLU A 9 10.81 5.53 2.03
N ARG A 10 11.69 6.17 1.24
CA ARG A 10 13.14 5.94 1.28
C ARG A 10 13.84 7.26 1.59
N GLY A 11 14.77 7.24 2.55
CA GLY A 11 15.51 8.44 2.92
C GLY A 11 14.86 9.27 4.03
N SER A 12 14.94 10.60 3.91
CA SER A 12 14.50 11.59 4.89
C SER A 12 12.97 11.71 4.94
N ILE A 13 12.44 12.34 5.99
CA ILE A 13 11.00 12.65 6.12
C ILE A 13 10.51 13.72 5.14
N HIS A 14 11.44 14.42 4.48
CA HIS A 14 11.13 15.45 3.47
C HIS A 14 11.12 14.91 2.05
N ASP A 15 11.62 13.69 1.85
CA ASP A 15 11.60 13.05 0.55
C ASP A 15 10.18 12.61 0.23
N LYS A 16 9.80 12.67 -1.06
CA LYS A 16 8.49 12.18 -1.49
C LYS A 16 8.48 10.66 -1.48
N SER A 17 7.35 10.08 -1.09
CA SER A 17 7.11 8.64 -1.22
C SER A 17 7.27 8.20 -2.68
N GLN A 18 7.96 7.08 -2.87
CA GLN A 18 8.11 6.44 -4.17
C GLN A 18 6.88 5.60 -4.49
N ASN A 19 6.28 5.76 -5.65
CA ASN A 19 5.20 4.89 -6.10
C ASN A 19 5.76 3.62 -6.74
N TRP A 20 5.54 2.47 -6.12
CA TRP A 20 6.00 1.17 -6.61
C TRP A 20 4.93 0.40 -7.40
N GLY A 21 3.75 0.98 -7.60
CA GLY A 21 2.65 0.37 -8.33
C GLY A 21 1.68 -0.41 -7.44
N ASN A 22 0.88 -1.27 -8.05
CA ASN A 22 -0.18 -2.02 -7.38
C ASN A 22 0.32 -3.41 -6.94
N TYR A 23 0.03 -3.76 -5.69
CA TYR A 23 0.37 -5.05 -5.10
C TYR A 23 -0.88 -5.76 -4.59
N ALA A 24 -0.88 -7.08 -4.67
CA ALA A 24 -1.89 -7.91 -4.07
C ALA A 24 -1.52 -8.31 -2.65
N PHE A 25 -2.46 -8.12 -1.72
CA PHE A 25 -2.33 -8.47 -0.32
C PHE A 25 -3.40 -9.50 0.07
N VAL A 26 -3.07 -10.36 1.05
CA VAL A 26 -4.04 -11.30 1.64
C VAL A 26 -5.17 -10.52 2.33
N SER A 27 -4.79 -9.53 3.12
CA SER A 27 -5.64 -8.49 3.74
C SER A 27 -4.93 -7.15 3.63
N LEU A 28 -5.67 -6.04 3.73
CA LEU A 28 -5.01 -4.73 3.86
C LEU A 28 -4.16 -4.74 5.13
N PRO A 29 -2.86 -4.36 5.04
CA PRO A 29 -1.97 -4.38 6.18
C PRO A 29 -2.33 -3.28 7.18
N SER A 30 -1.88 -3.44 8.42
CA SER A 30 -2.01 -2.45 9.49
C SER A 30 -0.68 -1.72 9.73
N PRO A 31 -0.72 -0.50 10.30
CA PRO A 31 0.49 0.16 10.81
C PRO A 31 1.31 -0.77 11.71
N GLY A 32 2.61 -0.86 11.47
CA GLY A 32 3.54 -1.74 12.18
C GLY A 32 3.79 -3.10 11.51
N ASP A 33 2.95 -3.52 10.56
CA ASP A 33 3.15 -4.78 9.84
C ASP A 33 4.46 -4.75 9.04
N ARG A 34 5.12 -5.90 8.96
CA ARG A 34 6.32 -6.10 8.12
C ARG A 34 5.89 -6.73 6.82
N ILE A 35 6.28 -6.10 5.71
CA ILE A 35 5.98 -6.60 4.36
C ILE A 35 7.29 -6.81 3.58
N ALA A 36 7.30 -7.81 2.72
CA ALA A 36 8.37 -8.10 1.78
C ALA A 36 7.78 -8.06 0.36
N ALA A 37 8.40 -7.32 -0.55
CA ALA A 37 7.92 -7.16 -1.91
C ALA A 37 9.07 -7.17 -2.91
N HIS A 38 8.86 -7.82 -4.06
CA HIS A 38 9.80 -7.77 -5.18
C HIS A 38 9.67 -6.45 -5.94
N TYR A 39 10.78 -5.75 -6.11
CA TYR A 39 10.86 -4.53 -6.90
C TYR A 39 12.28 -4.39 -7.47
N ASN A 40 12.41 -4.06 -8.76
CA ASN A 40 13.71 -3.98 -9.47
C ASN A 40 14.64 -5.17 -9.17
N ASP A 41 14.15 -6.38 -9.43
CA ASP A 41 14.85 -7.67 -9.28
C ASP A 41 15.28 -8.08 -7.85
N ASN A 42 15.05 -7.23 -6.84
CA ASN A 42 15.37 -7.55 -5.45
C ASN A 42 14.12 -7.68 -4.58
N THR A 43 14.23 -8.43 -3.49
CA THR A 43 13.23 -8.41 -2.40
C THR A 43 13.54 -7.26 -1.47
N HIS A 44 12.55 -6.43 -1.19
CA HIS A 44 12.68 -5.32 -0.25
C HIS A 44 11.81 -5.56 0.99
N HIS A 45 12.40 -5.35 2.17
CA HIS A 45 11.71 -5.43 3.45
C HIS A 45 11.33 -4.05 3.95
N MET A 46 10.08 -3.89 4.36
CA MET A 46 9.50 -2.62 4.76
C MET A 46 8.62 -2.77 6.01
N THR A 47 8.43 -1.68 6.76
CA THR A 47 7.40 -1.57 7.82
C THR A 47 6.29 -0.65 7.34
N VAL A 48 5.04 -1.08 7.45
CA VAL A 48 3.86 -0.27 7.12
C VAL A 48 3.72 0.85 8.16
N ILE A 49 3.57 2.09 7.68
CA ILE A 49 3.39 3.27 8.54
C ILE A 49 1.91 3.63 8.63
N CYS A 50 1.20 3.61 7.51
CA CYS A 50 -0.23 3.88 7.43
C CYS A 50 -0.84 3.26 6.18
N VAL A 51 -2.18 3.22 6.16
CA VAL A 51 -2.97 2.88 4.97
C VAL A 51 -4.01 3.97 4.75
N HIS A 52 -4.02 4.56 3.55
CA HIS A 52 -5.02 5.53 3.15
C HIS A 52 -6.19 4.79 2.51
N HIS A 53 -7.28 4.64 3.25
CA HIS A 53 -8.51 4.06 2.73
C HIS A 53 -9.34 5.11 2.01
N ARG A 54 -9.90 4.72 0.86
CA ARG A 54 -10.94 5.45 0.14
C ARG A 54 -12.19 4.56 0.06
N PRO A 55 -12.95 4.46 1.16
CA PRO A 55 -14.18 3.68 1.17
C PRO A 55 -15.22 4.36 0.28
N VAL A 56 -16.14 3.55 -0.25
CA VAL A 56 -17.27 4.02 -1.03
C VAL A 56 -18.55 3.62 -0.31
N ARG A 57 -19.57 4.48 -0.39
CA ARG A 57 -20.86 4.18 0.22
C ARG A 57 -21.59 3.16 -0.66
N VAL A 58 -21.99 2.05 -0.06
CA VAL A 58 -22.89 1.09 -0.74
C VAL A 58 -24.27 1.74 -0.86
N SER A 59 -24.74 1.98 -2.09
CA SER A 59 -26.11 2.46 -2.33
C SER A 59 -27.08 1.28 -2.25
N ALA A 60 -28.32 1.54 -1.84
CA ALA A 60 -29.35 0.49 -1.75
C ALA A 60 -29.83 0.02 -3.14
N ASP A 61 -29.55 0.81 -4.18
CA ASP A 61 -30.13 0.63 -5.52
C ASP A 61 -29.14 0.00 -6.53
N ASP A 62 -27.99 -0.51 -6.06
CA ASP A 62 -26.95 -1.21 -6.85
C ASP A 62 -26.45 -0.41 -8.08
N SER A 63 -26.73 0.89 -8.11
CA SER A 63 -26.25 1.80 -9.15
C SER A 63 -24.76 2.03 -8.92
N GLN A 64 -23.99 1.75 -9.98
CA GLN A 64 -22.53 1.65 -10.01
C GLN A 64 -21.86 2.79 -9.21
N ALA A 65 -21.54 2.49 -7.95
CA ALA A 65 -20.79 3.38 -7.07
C ALA A 65 -19.30 3.31 -7.44
N ASP A 66 -18.54 4.36 -7.12
CA ASP A 66 -17.08 4.38 -7.25
C ASP A 66 -16.45 3.09 -6.70
N GLU A 67 -15.27 2.68 -7.21
CA GLU A 67 -14.58 1.51 -6.68
C GLU A 67 -13.82 1.85 -5.38
N PRO A 68 -13.99 1.08 -4.29
CA PRO A 68 -13.20 1.28 -3.08
C PRO A 68 -11.71 1.06 -3.38
N ALA A 69 -10.86 1.90 -2.79
CA ALA A 69 -9.41 1.81 -3.01
C ALA A 69 -8.62 1.99 -1.72
N ALA A 70 -7.36 1.57 -1.74
CA ALA A 70 -6.41 1.82 -0.67
C ALA A 70 -4.99 2.08 -1.21
N GLU A 71 -4.23 2.87 -0.45
CA GLU A 71 -2.80 3.06 -0.64
C GLU A 71 -2.07 2.65 0.64
N VAL A 72 -1.13 1.71 0.51
CA VAL A 72 -0.27 1.25 1.61
C VAL A 72 0.99 2.09 1.60
N VAL A 73 1.29 2.77 2.70
CA VAL A 73 2.51 3.55 2.87
C VAL A 73 3.46 2.80 3.78
N ALA A 74 4.67 2.51 3.31
CA ALA A 74 5.64 1.72 4.05
C ALA A 74 7.03 2.36 4.05
N LYS A 75 7.76 2.23 5.16
CA LYS A 75 9.16 2.63 5.29
C LYS A 75 10.06 1.51 4.83
N TRP A 76 10.94 1.79 3.87
CA TRP A 76 11.99 0.83 3.49
C TRP A 76 13.00 0.62 4.61
N THR A 77 13.37 -0.64 4.85
CA THR A 77 14.33 -1.02 5.90
C THR A 77 15.57 -1.75 5.38
N SER A 78 15.40 -2.71 4.46
CA SER A 78 16.52 -3.44 3.85
C SER A 78 16.10 -4.06 2.51
N SER A 79 17.08 -4.59 1.77
CA SER A 79 16.85 -5.49 0.64
C SER A 79 17.85 -6.63 0.72
N ASP A 80 17.51 -7.73 0.05
CA ASP A 80 18.48 -8.77 -0.31
C ASP A 80 19.53 -8.24 -1.31
#